data_AF-A0A3P7IEI9-F1
#
_entry.id   AF-A0A3P7IEI9-F1
#
_cell.length_a   1.000
_cell.length_b   1.000
_cell.length_c   1.000
_cell.angle_alpha   90.00
_cell.angle_beta   90.00
_cell.angle_gamma   90.00
#
_symmetry.space_group_name_H-M   'P 1'
#
loop_
_entity.id
_entity.type
_entity.pdbx_description
1 polymer ?
#
loop_
_entity_poly.entity_id
_entity_poly.type
_entity_poly.pdbx_seq_one_letter_code
_entity_poly.pdbx_strand_id
1 'polypeptide(L)' 'MAPESDRTRLHRLAEKDDDVIKMLHELIETVKQAAANFKTCAMLAGSSMKRAEHHERDLDHIILELESISLNN' A
#
# COMPACT_ATOMS: atom_id res chain seq x y z
N MET A 1 -8.38 27.58 -6.96
CA MET A 1 -7.86 26.27 -7.41
C MET A 1 -7.89 25.35 -6.20
N ALA A 2 -8.55 24.20 -6.29
CA ALA A 2 -8.43 23.19 -5.23
C ALA A 2 -7.01 22.61 -5.25
N PRO A 3 -6.40 22.31 -4.09
CA PRO A 3 -5.11 21.65 -4.04
C PRO A 3 -5.20 20.29 -4.73
N GLU A 4 -4.17 19.94 -5.49
CA GLU A 4 -4.06 18.63 -6.12
C GLU A 4 -4.01 17.54 -5.05
N SER A 5 -4.71 16.43 -5.28
CA SER A 5 -4.62 15.23 -4.43
C SER A 5 -3.22 14.61 -4.54
N ASP A 6 -2.68 14.15 -3.42
CA ASP A 6 -1.37 13.50 -3.38
C ASP A 6 -1.29 12.30 -4.34
N ARG A 7 -2.41 11.59 -4.54
CA ARG A 7 -2.53 10.50 -5.53
C ARG A 7 -2.26 10.99 -6.96
N THR A 8 -2.89 12.08 -7.37
CA THR A 8 -2.71 12.65 -8.71
C THR A 8 -1.27 13.13 -8.91
N ARG A 9 -0.67 13.72 -7.86
CA ARG A 9 0.73 14.15 -7.89
C ARG A 9 1.68 12.97 -8.04
N LEU A 10 1.44 11.87 -7.33
CA LEU A 10 2.24 10.65 -7.40
C LEU A 10 2.20 10.00 -8.78
N HIS A 11 1.01 9.90 -9.38
CA HIS A 11 0.84 9.41 -10.75
C HIS A 11 1.67 10.20 -11.75
N ARG A 12 1.56 11.53 -11.71
CA ARG A 12 2.29 12.41 -12.63
C ARG A 12 3.81 12.33 -12.45
N LEU A 13 4.28 12.07 -11.23
CA LEU A 13 5.71 11.86 -10.97
C LEU A 13 6.16 10.52 -11.54
N ALA A 14 5.38 9.47 -11.33
CA ALA A 14 5.65 8.13 -11.88
C ALA A 14 5.65 8.12 -13.42
N GLU A 15 4.77 8.88 -14.09
CA GLU A 15 4.77 9.03 -15.56
C GLU A 15 6.06 9.64 -16.12
N LYS A 16 6.82 10.38 -15.31
CA LYS A 16 7.95 11.22 -15.75
C LYS A 16 9.31 10.71 -15.30
N ASP A 17 9.33 9.80 -14.33
CA ASP A 17 10.54 9.40 -13.62
C ASP A 17 10.48 7.91 -13.26
N ASP A 18 11.32 7.12 -13.94
CA ASP A 18 11.43 5.67 -13.73
C ASP A 18 11.90 5.32 -12.31
N ASP A 19 12.67 6.20 -11.64
CA ASP A 19 13.11 5.98 -10.26
C ASP A 19 11.93 6.09 -9.29
N VAL A 20 10.92 6.92 -9.60
CA VAL A 20 9.67 7.02 -8.82
C VAL A 20 8.86 5.73 -8.98
N ILE A 21 8.76 5.17 -10.19
CA ILE A 21 8.10 3.88 -10.43
C ILE A 21 8.80 2.77 -9.64
N LYS A 22 10.14 2.74 -9.69
CA LYS A 22 10.93 1.74 -8.95
C LYS A 22 10.70 1.85 -7.44
N MET A 23 10.73 3.06 -6.89
CA MET A 23 10.48 3.30 -5.47
C MET A 23 9.04 2.93 -5.08
N LEU A 24 8.06 3.17 -5.96
CA LEU A 24 6.67 2.74 -5.74
C LEU A 24 6.55 1.22 -5.69
N HIS A 25 7.21 0.49 -6.59
CA HIS A 25 7.26 -0.97 -6.53
C HIS A 25 7.91 -1.47 -5.24
N GLU A 26 9.06 -0.89 -4.84
CA GLU A 26 9.73 -1.25 -3.57
C GLU A 26 8.83 -0.99 -2.35
N LEU A 27 8.09 0.12 -2.36
CA LEU A 27 7.11 0.43 -1.31
C LEU A 27 5.97 -0.59 -1.27
N ILE A 28 5.39 -0.93 -2.42
CA ILE A 28 4.30 -1.92 -2.53
C ILE A 28 4.76 -3.27 -1.96
N GLU A 29 5.93 -3.75 -2.36
CA GLU A 29 6.47 -5.02 -1.87
C GLU A 29 6.77 -4.98 -0.36
N THR A 30 7.27 -3.85 0.14
CA THR A 30 7.48 -3.65 1.58
C THR A 30 6.16 -3.72 2.36
N VAL A 31 5.10 -3.08 1.86
CA VAL A 31 3.78 -3.11 2.50
C VAL A 31 3.16 -4.50 2.43
N LYS A 32 3.29 -5.22 1.30
CA LYS A 32 2.86 -6.63 1.19
C LYS A 32 3.56 -7.52 2.21
N GLN A 33 4.87 -7.36 2.38
CA GLN A 33 5.62 -8.12 3.37
C GLN A 33 5.18 -7.77 4.80
N ALA A 34 4.93 -6.50 5.10
CA ALA A 34 4.40 -6.07 6.38
C ALA A 34 2.99 -6.64 6.65
N ALA A 35 2.12 -6.68 5.64
CA ALA A 35 0.79 -7.27 5.72
C ALA A 35 0.84 -8.79 5.94
N ALA A 36 1.74 -9.49 5.25
CA ALA A 36 1.97 -10.91 5.49
C ALA A 36 2.44 -11.17 6.92
N ASN A 37 3.40 -10.39 7.42
CA ASN A 37 3.89 -10.49 8.80
C ASN A 37 2.77 -10.20 9.81
N PHE A 38 1.96 -9.16 9.55
CA PHE A 38 0.80 -8.83 10.37
C PHE A 38 -0.16 -10.03 10.47
N LYS A 39 -0.51 -10.64 9.33
CA LYS A 39 -1.40 -11.81 9.28
C LYS A 39 -0.84 -13.00 10.05
N THR A 40 0.47 -13.26 9.94
CA THR A 40 1.13 -14.30 10.75
C THR A 40 1.02 -13.98 12.24
N CYS A 41 1.30 -12.74 12.65
CA CYS A 41 1.17 -12.31 14.04
C CYS A 41 -0.27 -12.40 14.55
N ALA A 42 -1.25 -11.98 13.76
CA ALA A 42 -2.67 -12.06 14.09
C ALA A 42 -3.13 -13.51 14.28
N MET A 43 -2.71 -14.40 13.37
CA MET A 43 -2.98 -15.83 13.46
C MET A 43 -2.38 -16.44 14.74
N LEU A 44 -1.14 -16.09 15.09
CA LEU A 44 -0.46 -16.59 16.29
C LEU A 44 -1.08 -16.03 17.58
N ALA A 45 -1.47 -14.76 17.59
CA ALA A 45 -2.12 -14.11 18.73
C ALA A 45 -3.57 -14.57 18.94
N GLY A 46 -4.21 -15.09 17.90
CA GLY A 46 -5.60 -15.55 17.90
C GLY A 46 -6.56 -14.45 18.37
N SER A 47 -7.45 -14.79 19.31
CA SER A 47 -8.43 -13.85 19.85
C SER A 47 -7.84 -12.70 20.68
N SER A 48 -6.54 -12.73 20.98
CA SER A 48 -5.86 -11.67 21.73
C SER A 48 -5.68 -10.39 20.90
N MET A 49 -5.67 -10.51 19.57
CA MET A 49 -5.50 -9.37 18.66
C MET A 49 -6.86 -8.85 18.20
N LYS A 50 -7.42 -7.93 18.99
CA LYS A 50 -8.71 -7.31 18.67
C LYS A 50 -8.61 -6.55 17.34
N ARG A 51 -9.65 -6.67 16.51
CA ARG A 51 -9.77 -5.98 15.21
C ARG A 51 -8.71 -6.36 14.17
N ALA A 52 -8.05 -7.51 14.31
CA ALA A 52 -7.10 -8.01 13.30
C ALA A 52 -7.71 -7.98 11.88
N GLU A 53 -8.91 -8.51 11.69
CA GLU A 53 -9.63 -8.50 10.40
C GLU A 53 -9.92 -7.10 9.83
N HIS A 54 -10.02 -6.08 10.69
CA HIS A 54 -10.19 -4.70 10.23
C HIS A 54 -8.87 -4.15 9.70
N HIS A 55 -7.79 -4.37 10.44
CA HIS A 55 -6.46 -3.94 10.04
C HIS A 55 -5.94 -4.69 8.81
N GLU A 56 -6.28 -5.98 8.63
CA GLU A 56 -6.00 -6.71 7.39
C GLU A 56 -6.67 -6.03 6.20
N ARG A 57 -7.95 -5.66 6.32
CA ARG A 57 -8.68 -4.95 5.25
C ARG A 57 -8.12 -3.57 4.96
N ASP A 58 -7.69 -2.83 5.99
CA ASP A 58 -7.06 -1.53 5.80
C ASP A 58 -5.72 -1.67 5.04
N LEU A 59 -4.93 -2.70 5.35
CA LEU A 59 -3.67 -2.99 4.65
C LEU A 59 -3.92 -3.42 3.20
N ASP A 60 -4.92 -4.28 2.95
CA ASP A 60 -5.32 -4.65 1.58
C ASP A 60 -5.77 -3.42 0.78
N HIS A 61 -6.51 -2.50 1.40
CA HIS A 61 -6.93 -1.26 0.76
C HIS A 61 -5.74 -0.37 0.38
N ILE A 62 -4.76 -0.21 1.29
CA ILE A 62 -3.54 0.57 1.01
C ILE A 62 -2.76 -0.04 -0.15
N ILE A 63 -2.62 -1.38 -0.20
CA ILE A 63 -1.92 -2.07 -1.30
C ILE A 63 -2.64 -1.79 -2.62
N LEU A 64 -3.97 -1.92 -2.67
CA LEU A 64 -4.76 -1.66 -3.88
C LEU A 64 -4.64 -0.21 -4.35
N GLU A 65 -4.63 0.75 -3.43
CA GLU A 65 -4.44 2.17 -3.78
C GLU A 65 -3.07 2.40 -4.41
N LEU A 66 -2.01 1.83 -3.83
CA LEU A 66 -0.64 1.95 -4.34
C LEU A 66 -0.47 1.23 -5.69
N GLU A 67 -1.00 0.01 -5.84
CA GLU A 67 -0.95 -0.73 -7.11
C GLU A 67 -1.70 -0.01 -8.23
N SER A 68 -2.80 0.67 -7.91
CA SER A 68 -3.53 1.48 -8.89
C SER A 68 -2.69 2.61 -9.48
N ILE A 69 -1.64 3.04 -8.76
CA ILE A 69 -0.70 4.06 -9.22
C ILE A 69 0.33 3.45 -10.18
N SER A 70 0.78 2.22 -9.88
CA SER A 70 1.78 1.52 -10.67
C SER A 70 1.24 0.94 -11.99
N LEU A 71 -0.01 0.47 -12.03
CA LEU A 71 -0.60 -0.24 -13.17
C LEU A 71 -1.04 0.66 -14.34
N ASN A 72 -1.04 1.98 -14.16
CA ASN A 72 -1.46 2.95 -15.17
C ASN A 72 -0.29 3.61 -15.92
N ASN A 73 0.95 3.14 -15.73
CA ASN A 73 2.15 3.58 -16.45
C ASN A 73 2.66 2.50 -17.40
#